data_AF-A0A2E7CMX5-F1
#
_entry.id   AF-A0A2E7CMX5-F1
#
_cell.length_a   1.000
_cell.length_b   1.000
_cell.length_c   1.000
_cell.angle_alpha   90.00
_cell.angle_beta   90.00
_cell.angle_gamma   90.00
#
_symmetry.space_group_name_H-M   'P 1'
#
loop_
_entity.id
_entity.type
_entity.pdbx_description
1 polymer ?
#
loop_
_entity_poly.entity_id
_entity_poly.type
_entity_poly.pdbx_seq_one_letter_code
_entity_poly.pdbx_strand_id
1 'polypeptide(L)'
;MPTLQEAFLVGSHITSAGIYFNQAVLAFDLSGHPEDSIREQADAWMTHLKEIGPTFAEIIQSANVISERFQVTPPQAPSLPEEYPEWANQLHQDLLNTWGEDDLERYLYLYGFILGELMTTLSVLCSSMDFQRSFAIPYHKQLQSNLTELNQILNRLNDIANVLAQIEPLRPFWREFKKIQTDIIEIQSFDSQNLQEKLSEELSKIEEHEEKLSSEDNTENPDQDTDLAFYTKLILQDNQSGNILDKIAPKYRVLADKLSDIEVALAKILPNEDDQEDTNDNSSVIEAPES
;
A
#
# COMPACT_ATOMS: atom_id res chain seq x y z
N MET A 1 15.61 23.49 9.74
CA MET A 1 14.52 22.80 10.49
C MET A 1 14.06 21.64 9.62
N PRO A 2 13.32 20.62 10.11
CA PRO A 2 12.88 19.58 9.20
C PRO A 2 11.94 20.16 8.14
N THR A 3 12.09 19.72 6.89
CA THR A 3 11.48 20.36 5.72
C THR A 3 10.08 19.80 5.41
N LEU A 4 9.31 20.52 4.59
CA LEU A 4 8.03 20.04 4.05
C LEU A 4 8.19 18.73 3.26
N GLN A 5 9.32 18.61 2.54
CA GLN A 5 9.69 17.38 1.83
C GLN A 5 9.88 16.21 2.80
N GLU A 6 10.58 16.45 3.89
CA GLU A 6 10.83 15.44 4.92
C GLU A 6 9.53 14.99 5.60
N ALA A 7 8.61 15.92 5.89
CA ALA A 7 7.30 15.59 6.43
C ALA A 7 6.53 14.64 5.48
N PHE A 8 6.50 14.95 4.18
CA PHE A 8 5.88 14.08 3.17
C PHE A 8 6.57 12.71 3.09
N LEU A 9 7.90 12.68 2.99
CA LEU A 9 8.68 11.45 2.82
C LEU A 9 8.54 10.52 4.02
N VAL A 10 8.64 11.02 5.26
CA VAL A 10 8.52 10.16 6.43
C VAL A 10 7.13 9.54 6.54
N GLY A 11 6.08 10.29 6.18
CA GLY A 11 4.73 9.74 6.08
C GLY A 11 4.66 8.58 5.10
N SER A 12 5.12 8.80 3.87
CA SER A 12 5.09 7.79 2.81
C SER A 12 5.92 6.55 3.13
N HIS A 13 7.15 6.74 3.63
CA HIS A 13 8.07 5.65 3.95
C HIS A 13 7.54 4.74 5.07
N ILE A 14 6.87 5.29 6.09
CA ILE A 14 6.30 4.49 7.18
C ILE A 14 5.34 3.43 6.65
N THR A 15 4.44 3.81 5.74
CA THR A 15 3.37 2.92 5.27
C THR A 15 3.76 2.14 4.02
N SER A 16 4.64 2.68 3.15
CA SER A 16 5.13 1.98 1.96
C SER A 16 6.07 0.82 2.31
N ALA A 17 6.76 0.87 3.46
CA ALA A 17 7.50 -0.26 4.01
C ALA A 17 6.62 -1.51 4.21
N GLY A 18 5.31 -1.31 4.42
CA GLY A 18 4.33 -2.39 4.51
C GLY A 18 4.21 -3.26 3.25
N ILE A 19 4.62 -2.78 2.07
CA ILE A 19 4.68 -3.60 0.85
C ILE A 19 5.51 -4.87 1.11
N TYR A 20 6.71 -4.70 1.66
CA TYR A 20 7.64 -5.80 1.91
C TYR A 20 7.08 -6.79 2.92
N PHE A 21 6.65 -6.30 4.08
CA PHE A 21 6.18 -7.15 5.17
C PHE A 21 4.89 -7.90 4.80
N ASN A 22 3.94 -7.24 4.16
CA ASN A 22 2.69 -7.90 3.75
C ASN A 22 2.94 -8.95 2.66
N GLN A 23 3.85 -8.68 1.71
CA GLN A 23 4.22 -9.69 0.71
C GLN A 23 4.99 -10.86 1.32
N ALA A 24 5.81 -10.62 2.35
CA ALA A 24 6.50 -11.68 3.08
C ALA A 24 5.52 -12.60 3.82
N VAL A 25 4.48 -12.05 4.45
CA VAL A 25 3.39 -12.83 5.06
C VAL A 25 2.70 -13.70 4.01
N LEU A 26 2.27 -13.11 2.88
CA LEU A 26 1.63 -13.87 1.80
C LEU A 26 2.52 -15.00 1.28
N ALA A 27 3.80 -14.74 1.05
CA ALA A 27 4.73 -15.76 0.57
C ALA A 27 4.99 -16.85 1.62
N PHE A 28 5.05 -16.48 2.91
CA PHE A 28 5.18 -17.43 4.00
C PHE A 28 3.96 -18.35 4.12
N ASP A 29 2.75 -17.80 4.05
CA ASP A 29 1.50 -18.56 4.10
C ASP A 29 1.45 -19.63 3.00
N LEU A 30 1.97 -19.30 1.81
CA LEU A 30 2.02 -20.21 0.67
C LEU A 30 3.13 -21.26 0.74
N SER A 31 4.18 -21.02 1.50
CA SER A 31 5.30 -21.97 1.65
C SER A 31 4.86 -23.29 2.32
N GLY A 32 3.77 -23.25 3.09
CA GLY A 32 3.17 -24.42 3.74
C GLY A 32 2.15 -25.17 2.87
N HIS A 33 1.89 -24.74 1.63
CA HIS A 33 0.84 -25.31 0.79
C HIS A 33 1.13 -26.77 0.39
N PRO A 34 0.13 -27.68 0.34
CA PRO A 34 0.34 -29.09 -0.02
C PRO A 34 0.87 -29.30 -1.46
N GLU A 35 0.56 -28.41 -2.38
CA GLU A 35 1.00 -28.50 -3.78
C GLU A 35 2.42 -27.96 -4.02
N ASP A 36 3.27 -28.77 -4.65
CA ASP A 36 4.68 -28.45 -4.96
C ASP A 36 4.82 -27.17 -5.80
N SER A 37 3.98 -26.98 -6.81
CA SER A 37 4.04 -25.80 -7.69
C SER A 37 3.78 -24.48 -6.95
N ILE A 38 2.95 -24.51 -5.91
CA ILE A 38 2.68 -23.32 -5.08
C ILE A 38 3.88 -23.05 -4.17
N ARG A 39 4.50 -24.09 -3.59
CA ARG A 39 5.71 -23.93 -2.79
C ARG A 39 6.89 -23.42 -3.61
N GLU A 40 7.09 -23.92 -4.82
CA GLU A 40 8.11 -23.42 -5.75
C GLU A 40 7.91 -21.94 -6.07
N GLN A 41 6.66 -21.50 -6.28
CA GLN A 41 6.36 -20.09 -6.47
C GLN A 41 6.61 -19.26 -5.20
N ALA A 42 6.25 -19.76 -4.03
CA ALA A 42 6.52 -19.11 -2.76
C ALA A 42 8.02 -18.93 -2.54
N ASP A 43 8.84 -19.93 -2.86
CA ASP A 43 10.30 -19.87 -2.80
C ASP A 43 10.89 -18.85 -3.79
N ALA A 44 10.37 -18.81 -5.02
CA ALA A 44 10.77 -17.80 -6.01
C ALA A 44 10.42 -16.38 -5.54
N TRP A 45 9.24 -16.21 -4.94
CA TRP A 45 8.82 -14.94 -4.36
C TRP A 45 9.69 -14.54 -3.17
N MET A 46 9.97 -15.48 -2.26
CA MET A 46 10.82 -15.22 -1.11
C MET A 46 12.26 -14.85 -1.53
N THR A 47 12.72 -15.41 -2.64
CA THR A 47 14.00 -15.03 -3.27
C THR A 47 13.93 -13.59 -3.79
N HIS A 48 12.88 -13.22 -4.51
CA HIS A 48 12.66 -11.84 -4.95
C HIS A 48 12.58 -10.85 -3.78
N LEU A 49 11.88 -11.20 -2.69
CA LEU A 49 11.81 -10.37 -1.49
C LEU A 49 13.20 -10.16 -0.87
N LYS A 50 14.06 -11.18 -0.83
CA LYS A 50 15.44 -11.02 -0.36
C LYS A 50 16.25 -10.05 -1.23
N GLU A 51 16.01 -10.04 -2.54
CA GLU A 51 16.68 -9.13 -3.48
C GLU A 51 16.27 -7.67 -3.27
N ILE A 52 14.99 -7.41 -3.03
CA ILE A 52 14.46 -6.04 -2.82
C ILE A 52 14.51 -5.58 -1.36
N GLY A 53 14.76 -6.50 -0.42
CA GLY A 53 14.84 -6.23 1.02
C GLY A 53 15.77 -5.07 1.40
N PRO A 54 16.97 -4.91 0.80
CA PRO A 54 17.84 -3.75 1.05
C PRO A 54 17.16 -2.41 0.78
N THR A 55 16.34 -2.31 -0.27
CA THR A 55 15.59 -1.07 -0.58
C THR A 55 14.61 -0.71 0.53
N PHE A 56 13.93 -1.70 1.10
CA PHE A 56 13.00 -1.46 2.22
C PHE A 56 13.73 -1.15 3.53
N ALA A 57 14.90 -1.73 3.75
CA ALA A 57 15.76 -1.35 4.87
C ALA A 57 16.20 0.13 4.76
N GLU A 58 16.54 0.60 3.56
CA GLU A 58 16.85 2.01 3.29
C GLU A 58 15.65 2.92 3.53
N ILE A 59 14.43 2.51 3.13
CA ILE A 59 13.18 3.23 3.40
C ILE A 59 12.95 3.40 4.91
N ILE A 60 13.04 2.31 5.68
CA ILE A 60 12.89 2.33 7.16
C ILE A 60 13.96 3.21 7.80
N GLN A 61 15.22 3.07 7.37
CA GLN A 61 16.32 3.89 7.86
C GLN A 61 16.08 5.38 7.58
N SER A 62 15.62 5.70 6.37
CA SER A 62 15.28 7.08 5.98
C SER A 62 14.15 7.64 6.85
N ALA A 63 13.07 6.87 7.07
CA ALA A 63 11.99 7.28 7.96
C ALA A 63 12.48 7.57 9.39
N ASN A 64 13.34 6.70 9.93
CA ASN A 64 13.91 6.88 11.27
C ASN A 64 14.79 8.13 11.36
N VAL A 65 15.69 8.34 10.38
CA VAL A 65 16.57 9.52 10.34
C VAL A 65 15.77 10.82 10.22
N ILE A 66 14.72 10.84 9.38
CA ILE A 66 13.85 12.00 9.26
C ILE A 66 13.10 12.25 10.58
N SER A 67 12.59 11.19 11.23
CA SER A 67 11.88 11.30 12.50
C SER A 67 12.75 11.92 13.61
N GLU A 68 14.04 11.58 13.66
CA GLU A 68 14.99 12.19 14.58
C GLU A 68 15.15 13.71 14.35
N ARG A 69 15.04 14.19 13.10
CA ARG A 69 15.04 15.64 12.79
C ARG A 69 13.79 16.36 13.31
N PHE A 70 12.67 15.64 13.42
CA PHE A 70 11.45 16.08 14.11
C PHE A 70 11.51 15.86 15.64
N GLN A 71 12.67 15.51 16.20
CA GLN A 71 12.88 15.23 17.63
C GLN A 71 12.07 14.04 18.16
N VAL A 72 11.62 13.16 17.25
CA VAL A 72 10.98 11.89 17.60
C VAL A 72 12.07 10.83 17.69
N THR A 73 12.11 10.10 18.80
CA THR A 73 13.00 8.93 18.93
C THR A 73 12.31 7.73 18.27
N PRO A 74 12.82 7.21 17.14
CA PRO A 74 12.15 6.11 16.47
C PRO A 74 12.20 4.83 17.32
N PRO A 75 11.14 4.00 17.28
CA PRO A 75 11.19 2.66 17.87
C PRO A 75 12.21 1.78 17.13
N GLN A 76 12.50 0.61 17.69
CA GLN A 76 13.39 -0.35 17.03
C GLN A 76 12.83 -0.70 15.64
N ALA A 77 13.70 -0.63 14.62
CA ALA A 77 13.32 -0.96 13.25
C ALA A 77 12.82 -2.42 13.17
N PRO A 78 11.71 -2.68 12.47
CA PRO A 78 11.14 -4.00 12.37
C PRO A 78 12.03 -4.90 11.52
N SER A 79 12.23 -6.11 11.99
CA SER A 79 12.96 -7.18 11.32
C SER A 79 12.05 -8.33 10.88
N LEU A 80 10.86 -8.42 11.49
CA LEU A 80 9.83 -9.41 11.21
C LEU A 80 8.50 -8.75 10.83
N PRO A 81 7.65 -9.41 10.01
CA PRO A 81 6.36 -8.84 9.61
C PRO A 81 5.43 -8.47 10.76
N GLU A 82 5.42 -9.25 11.85
CA GLU A 82 4.59 -8.98 13.03
C GLU A 82 5.04 -7.72 13.82
N GLU A 83 6.30 -7.30 13.67
CA GLU A 83 6.85 -6.12 14.34
C GLU A 83 6.48 -4.81 13.59
N TYR A 84 6.20 -4.91 12.29
CA TYR A 84 5.95 -3.75 11.43
C TYR A 84 4.72 -2.93 11.87
N PRO A 85 3.54 -3.50 12.16
CA PRO A 85 2.38 -2.73 12.58
C PRO A 85 2.63 -1.95 13.87
N GLU A 86 3.37 -2.53 14.82
CA GLU A 86 3.71 -1.85 16.07
C GLU A 86 4.64 -0.66 15.81
N TRP A 87 5.72 -0.89 15.04
CA TRP A 87 6.66 0.17 14.65
C TRP A 87 5.96 1.31 13.91
N ALA A 88 5.16 0.99 12.89
CA ALA A 88 4.49 1.99 12.06
C ALA A 88 3.48 2.81 12.85
N ASN A 89 2.66 2.16 13.69
CA ASN A 89 1.67 2.84 14.52
C ASN A 89 2.31 3.73 15.58
N GLN A 90 3.33 3.23 16.28
CA GLN A 90 4.02 4.02 17.31
C GLN A 90 4.66 5.26 16.69
N LEU A 91 5.43 5.09 15.62
CA LEU A 91 6.11 6.20 14.95
C LEU A 91 5.11 7.21 14.35
N HIS A 92 3.98 6.73 13.81
CA HIS A 92 2.90 7.57 13.33
C HIS A 92 2.31 8.46 14.44
N GLN A 93 1.97 7.87 15.58
CA GLN A 93 1.42 8.64 16.71
C GLN A 93 2.42 9.66 17.24
N ASP A 94 3.69 9.27 17.38
CA ASP A 94 4.73 10.16 17.89
C ASP A 94 4.96 11.35 16.96
N LEU A 95 4.98 11.13 15.64
CA LEU A 95 5.07 12.21 14.65
C LEU A 95 3.84 13.11 14.66
N LEU A 96 2.63 12.57 14.73
CA LEU A 96 1.41 13.39 14.82
C LEU A 96 1.36 14.27 16.07
N ASN A 97 2.01 13.86 17.16
CA ASN A 97 2.13 14.66 18.38
C ASN A 97 3.13 15.82 18.26
N THR A 98 3.95 15.87 17.21
CA THR A 98 4.91 16.96 16.99
C THR A 98 4.27 18.22 16.38
N TRP A 99 3.18 18.05 15.63
CA TRP A 99 2.55 19.13 14.85
C TRP A 99 1.14 19.46 15.35
N GLY A 100 0.81 20.75 15.34
CA GLY A 100 -0.56 21.24 15.51
C GLY A 100 -1.49 20.77 14.39
N GLU A 101 -2.80 20.81 14.65
CA GLU A 101 -3.83 20.35 13.69
C GLU A 101 -3.86 21.16 12.38
N ASP A 102 -3.39 22.41 12.43
CA ASP A 102 -3.38 23.35 11.31
C ASP A 102 -2.00 23.47 10.63
N ASP A 103 -0.99 22.72 11.10
CA ASP A 103 0.37 22.80 10.58
C ASP A 103 0.48 22.17 9.18
N LEU A 104 1.20 22.82 8.28
CA LEU A 104 1.31 22.37 6.89
C LEU A 104 2.08 21.05 6.77
N GLU A 105 3.09 20.89 7.60
CA GLU A 105 3.89 19.69 7.78
C GLU A 105 2.99 18.49 8.08
N ARG A 106 2.00 18.66 8.97
CA ARG A 106 1.04 17.61 9.33
C ARG A 106 0.22 17.17 8.12
N TYR A 107 -0.28 18.11 7.30
CA TYR A 107 -1.05 17.76 6.11
C TYR A 107 -0.21 17.05 5.04
N LEU A 108 1.04 17.49 4.84
CA LEU A 108 1.96 16.82 3.92
C LEU A 108 2.37 15.44 4.41
N TYR A 109 2.63 15.30 5.71
CA TYR A 109 2.85 14.03 6.37
C TYR A 109 1.67 13.07 6.16
N LEU A 110 0.46 13.51 6.48
CA LEU A 110 -0.75 12.70 6.31
C LEU A 110 -0.99 12.33 4.85
N TYR A 111 -0.72 13.25 3.92
CA TYR A 111 -0.82 12.97 2.49
C TYR A 111 0.18 11.88 2.06
N GLY A 112 1.44 11.98 2.49
CA GLY A 112 2.46 10.95 2.25
C GLY A 112 2.06 9.61 2.88
N PHE A 113 1.64 9.62 4.14
CA PHE A 113 1.21 8.44 4.87
C PHE A 113 0.08 7.68 4.16
N ILE A 114 -0.95 8.40 3.73
CA ILE A 114 -2.08 7.79 3.01
C ILE A 114 -1.66 7.33 1.61
N LEU A 115 -0.73 8.03 0.95
CA LEU A 115 -0.18 7.60 -0.33
C LEU A 115 0.59 6.27 -0.19
N GLY A 116 1.38 6.10 0.87
CA GLY A 116 2.05 4.84 1.17
C GLY A 116 1.08 3.72 1.55
N GLU A 117 0.00 4.01 2.29
CA GLU A 117 -1.08 3.04 2.54
C GLU A 117 -1.71 2.57 1.22
N LEU A 118 -1.93 3.50 0.29
CA LEU A 118 -2.48 3.20 -1.03
C LEU A 118 -1.54 2.30 -1.84
N MET A 119 -0.24 2.62 -1.88
CA MET A 119 0.78 1.81 -2.56
C MET A 119 0.83 0.39 -1.98
N THR A 120 0.86 0.27 -0.66
CA THR A 120 0.86 -1.02 0.05
C THR A 120 -0.39 -1.83 -0.28
N THR A 121 -1.57 -1.22 -0.16
CA THR A 121 -2.84 -1.90 -0.43
C THR A 121 -2.95 -2.38 -1.88
N LEU A 122 -2.55 -1.54 -2.85
CA LEU A 122 -2.56 -1.92 -4.26
C LEU A 122 -1.57 -3.03 -4.58
N SER A 123 -0.38 -2.99 -3.97
CA SER A 123 0.64 -4.04 -4.14
C SER A 123 0.13 -5.39 -3.62
N VAL A 124 -0.43 -5.42 -2.39
CA VAL A 124 -1.01 -6.64 -1.79
C VAL A 124 -2.21 -7.14 -2.60
N LEU A 125 -3.06 -6.23 -3.09
CA LEU A 125 -4.19 -6.58 -3.96
C LEU A 125 -3.69 -7.26 -5.25
N CYS A 126 -2.69 -6.69 -5.92
CA CYS A 126 -2.08 -7.28 -7.13
C CYS A 126 -1.52 -8.68 -6.85
N SER A 127 -0.76 -8.81 -5.77
CA SER A 127 -0.20 -10.08 -5.32
C SER A 127 -1.26 -11.14 -5.09
N SER A 128 -2.33 -10.78 -4.38
CA SER A 128 -3.46 -11.67 -4.10
C SER A 128 -4.18 -12.11 -5.38
N MET A 129 -4.39 -11.19 -6.33
CA MET A 129 -4.99 -11.49 -7.63
C MET A 129 -4.11 -12.40 -8.49
N ASP A 130 -2.78 -12.20 -8.50
CA ASP A 130 -1.86 -13.08 -9.21
C ASP A 130 -1.89 -14.50 -8.64
N PHE A 131 -1.94 -14.65 -7.32
CA PHE A 131 -2.04 -15.98 -6.70
C PHE A 131 -3.37 -16.67 -7.00
N GLN A 132 -4.49 -15.95 -6.84
CA GLN A 132 -5.79 -16.50 -7.19
C GLN A 132 -5.84 -16.88 -8.66
N ARG A 133 -5.25 -16.09 -9.56
CA ARG A 133 -5.20 -16.42 -10.99
C ARG A 133 -4.32 -17.64 -11.29
N SER A 134 -3.10 -17.66 -10.78
CA SER A 134 -2.09 -18.66 -11.17
C SER A 134 -2.30 -20.01 -10.50
N PHE A 135 -2.92 -20.02 -9.30
CA PHE A 135 -3.01 -21.20 -8.45
C PHE A 135 -4.42 -21.48 -7.95
N ALA A 136 -5.40 -20.65 -8.32
CA ALA A 136 -6.78 -20.77 -7.89
C ALA A 136 -6.97 -20.82 -6.36
N ILE A 137 -6.06 -20.17 -5.63
CA ILE A 137 -6.15 -20.08 -4.17
C ILE A 137 -7.28 -19.09 -3.82
N PRO A 138 -8.22 -19.46 -2.93
CA PRO A 138 -9.42 -18.68 -2.66
C PRO A 138 -9.13 -17.46 -1.77
N TYR A 139 -8.46 -16.45 -2.32
CA TYR A 139 -8.15 -15.17 -1.65
C TYR A 139 -9.35 -14.21 -1.56
N HIS A 140 -10.57 -14.68 -1.75
CA HIS A 140 -11.78 -13.85 -1.82
C HIS A 140 -11.97 -12.94 -0.60
N LYS A 141 -11.74 -13.45 0.63
CA LYS A 141 -11.81 -12.65 1.87
C LYS A 141 -10.77 -11.53 1.89
N GLN A 142 -9.53 -11.85 1.51
CA GLN A 142 -8.43 -10.87 1.44
C GLN A 142 -8.70 -9.81 0.37
N LEU A 143 -9.16 -10.21 -0.83
CA LEU A 143 -9.51 -9.29 -1.90
C LEU A 143 -10.64 -8.33 -1.48
N GLN A 144 -11.69 -8.85 -0.84
CA GLN A 144 -12.78 -8.01 -0.34
C GLN A 144 -12.31 -7.03 0.75
N SER A 145 -11.47 -7.50 1.68
CA SER A 145 -10.87 -6.64 2.71
C SER A 145 -10.05 -5.52 2.08
N ASN A 146 -9.14 -5.86 1.16
CA ASN A 146 -8.28 -4.88 0.47
C ASN A 146 -9.10 -3.87 -0.35
N LEU A 147 -10.19 -4.30 -1.02
CA LEU A 147 -11.07 -3.38 -1.75
C LEU A 147 -11.84 -2.44 -0.81
N THR A 148 -12.24 -2.93 0.36
CA THR A 148 -12.91 -2.11 1.38
C THR A 148 -11.93 -1.07 1.93
N GLU A 149 -10.72 -1.48 2.26
CA GLU A 149 -9.65 -0.63 2.75
C GLU A 149 -9.24 0.42 1.72
N LEU A 150 -9.12 0.04 0.44
CA LEU A 150 -8.86 0.95 -0.67
C LEU A 150 -9.86 2.12 -0.72
N ASN A 151 -11.16 1.84 -0.52
CA ASN A 151 -12.18 2.88 -0.49
C ASN A 151 -12.06 3.81 0.73
N GLN A 152 -11.67 3.27 1.88
CA GLN A 152 -11.44 4.06 3.09
C GLN A 152 -10.23 4.98 2.93
N ILE A 153 -9.14 4.47 2.35
CA ILE A 153 -7.92 5.22 2.01
C ILE A 153 -8.25 6.35 1.04
N LEU A 154 -9.02 6.09 -0.01
CA LEU A 154 -9.43 7.12 -0.98
C LEU A 154 -10.25 8.25 -0.36
N ASN A 155 -11.12 7.93 0.59
CA ASN A 155 -11.89 8.95 1.31
C ASN A 155 -10.98 9.83 2.17
N ARG A 156 -10.09 9.22 2.96
CA ARG A 156 -9.09 9.94 3.78
C ARG A 156 -8.19 10.83 2.91
N LEU A 157 -7.72 10.30 1.77
CA LEU A 157 -6.87 11.04 0.85
C LEU A 157 -7.59 12.23 0.22
N ASN A 158 -8.89 12.08 -0.11
CA ASN A 158 -9.70 13.17 -0.65
C ASN A 158 -9.81 14.33 0.34
N ASP A 159 -10.01 14.05 1.63
CA ASP A 159 -10.14 15.06 2.65
C ASP A 159 -8.85 15.89 2.79
N ILE A 160 -7.70 15.21 2.88
CA ILE A 160 -6.39 15.87 2.95
C ILE A 160 -6.07 16.63 1.65
N ALA A 161 -6.30 16.01 0.49
CA ALA A 161 -6.04 16.65 -0.80
C ALA A 161 -6.86 17.92 -1.01
N ASN A 162 -8.11 17.98 -0.51
CA ASN A 162 -8.95 19.18 -0.62
C ASN A 162 -8.42 20.34 0.22
N VAL A 163 -7.80 20.05 1.38
CA VAL A 163 -7.10 21.08 2.17
C VAL A 163 -5.87 21.58 1.42
N LEU A 164 -5.03 20.67 0.94
CA LEU A 164 -3.82 21.01 0.17
C LEU A 164 -4.12 21.80 -1.11
N ALA A 165 -5.27 21.56 -1.75
CA ALA A 165 -5.71 22.29 -2.94
C ALA A 165 -5.91 23.80 -2.72
N GLN A 166 -6.18 24.22 -1.48
CA GLN A 166 -6.32 25.63 -1.10
C GLN A 166 -4.98 26.35 -1.03
N ILE A 167 -3.87 25.62 -1.05
CA ILE A 167 -2.52 26.14 -0.92
C ILE A 167 -1.87 26.11 -2.32
N GLU A 168 -1.70 27.28 -2.95
CA GLU A 168 -1.33 27.40 -4.36
C GLU A 168 -0.09 26.55 -4.76
N PRO A 169 1.02 26.53 -4.00
CA PRO A 169 2.17 25.68 -4.31
C PRO A 169 1.89 24.17 -4.26
N LEU A 170 0.86 23.75 -3.51
CA LEU A 170 0.54 22.34 -3.27
C LEU A 170 -0.63 21.84 -4.12
N ARG A 171 -1.23 22.70 -4.94
CA ARG A 171 -2.26 22.31 -5.91
C ARG A 171 -1.86 21.15 -6.85
N PRO A 172 -0.59 20.97 -7.27
CA PRO A 172 -0.19 19.78 -8.03
C PRO A 172 -0.52 18.45 -7.34
N PHE A 173 -0.38 18.35 -6.01
CA PHE A 173 -0.69 17.15 -5.24
C PHE A 173 -2.16 16.76 -5.40
N TRP A 174 -3.07 17.73 -5.31
CA TRP A 174 -4.50 17.50 -5.51
C TRP A 174 -4.84 17.01 -6.94
N ARG A 175 -4.17 17.54 -7.97
CA ARG A 175 -4.41 17.11 -9.35
C ARG A 175 -4.01 15.66 -9.58
N GLU A 176 -2.84 15.27 -9.07
CA GLU A 176 -2.38 13.88 -9.15
C GLU A 176 -3.31 12.96 -8.37
N PHE A 177 -3.73 13.36 -7.16
CA PHE A 177 -4.74 12.61 -6.41
C PHE A 177 -6.03 12.39 -7.22
N LYS A 178 -6.58 13.45 -7.84
CA LYS A 178 -7.83 13.31 -8.61
C LYS A 178 -7.68 12.35 -9.79
N LYS A 179 -6.50 12.33 -10.42
CA LYS A 179 -6.19 11.38 -11.48
C LYS A 179 -6.13 9.94 -10.95
N ILE A 180 -5.40 9.70 -9.86
CA ILE A 180 -5.32 8.39 -9.20
C ILE A 180 -6.72 7.91 -8.79
N GLN A 181 -7.50 8.77 -8.14
CA GLN A 181 -8.86 8.46 -7.71
C GLN A 181 -9.75 8.09 -8.89
N THR A 182 -9.67 8.83 -9.99
CA THR A 182 -10.41 8.54 -11.21
C THR A 182 -10.00 7.18 -11.78
N ASP A 183 -8.69 6.92 -11.93
CA ASP A 183 -8.20 5.64 -12.44
C ASP A 183 -8.66 4.45 -11.56
N ILE A 184 -8.64 4.59 -10.22
CA ILE A 184 -9.11 3.52 -9.31
C ILE A 184 -10.62 3.32 -9.41
N ILE A 185 -11.40 4.40 -9.40
CA ILE A 185 -12.86 4.32 -9.57
C ILE A 185 -13.21 3.70 -10.91
N GLU A 186 -12.47 4.04 -11.98
CA GLU A 186 -12.65 3.43 -13.29
C GLU A 186 -12.38 1.93 -13.25
N ILE A 187 -11.28 1.48 -12.62
CA ILE A 187 -10.98 0.04 -12.47
C ILE A 187 -12.04 -0.68 -11.65
N GLN A 188 -12.47 -0.09 -10.54
CA GLN A 188 -13.56 -0.64 -9.74
C GLN A 188 -14.85 -0.68 -10.57
N SER A 189 -15.22 0.38 -11.27
CA SER A 189 -16.43 0.45 -12.11
C SER A 189 -16.39 -0.51 -13.31
N PHE A 190 -15.21 -0.93 -13.77
CA PHE A 190 -15.03 -1.76 -14.97
C PHE A 190 -15.64 -3.17 -14.85
N ASP A 191 -15.98 -3.65 -13.64
CA ASP A 191 -16.93 -4.77 -13.42
C ASP A 191 -17.28 -4.99 -11.92
N SER A 192 -17.22 -3.95 -11.06
CA SER A 192 -17.34 -4.08 -9.59
C SER A 192 -18.61 -4.78 -9.13
N GLN A 193 -19.74 -4.54 -9.78
CA GLN A 193 -20.98 -5.24 -9.44
C GLN A 193 -20.84 -6.74 -9.67
N ASN A 194 -20.31 -7.17 -10.83
CA ASN A 194 -20.05 -8.59 -11.09
C ASN A 194 -18.97 -9.19 -10.17
N LEU A 195 -17.87 -8.47 -9.92
CA LEU A 195 -16.78 -9.00 -9.12
C LEU A 195 -17.17 -9.11 -7.64
N GLN A 196 -17.81 -8.07 -7.07
CA GLN A 196 -18.27 -8.09 -5.68
C GLN A 196 -19.45 -9.06 -5.50
N GLU A 197 -20.41 -9.13 -6.43
CA GLU A 197 -21.49 -10.11 -6.36
C GLU A 197 -20.94 -11.54 -6.45
N LYS A 198 -20.02 -11.82 -7.38
CA LYS A 198 -19.38 -13.15 -7.48
C LYS A 198 -18.58 -13.51 -6.23
N LEU A 199 -17.77 -12.57 -5.72
CA LEU A 199 -17.03 -12.75 -4.47
C LEU A 199 -17.99 -13.05 -3.30
N SER A 200 -19.08 -12.30 -3.19
CA SER A 200 -20.08 -12.48 -2.13
C SER A 200 -20.84 -13.79 -2.27
N GLU A 201 -21.19 -14.21 -3.49
CA GLU A 201 -21.84 -15.50 -3.74
C GLU A 201 -20.93 -16.68 -3.40
N GLU A 202 -19.64 -16.59 -3.73
CA GLU A 202 -18.67 -17.64 -3.40
C GLU A 202 -18.40 -17.73 -1.90
N LEU A 203 -18.26 -16.58 -1.23
CA LEU A 203 -18.14 -16.55 0.23
C LEU A 203 -19.35 -17.18 0.92
N SER A 204 -20.57 -16.87 0.46
CA SER A 204 -21.79 -17.51 0.99
C SER A 204 -21.79 -19.03 0.79
N LYS A 205 -21.29 -19.53 -0.35
CA LYS A 205 -21.18 -20.98 -0.60
C LYS A 205 -20.16 -21.65 0.31
N ILE A 206 -19.04 -20.97 0.59
CA ILE A 206 -18.00 -21.46 1.51
C ILE A 206 -18.55 -21.50 2.94
N GLU A 207 -19.19 -20.42 3.39
CA GLU A 207 -19.78 -20.33 4.74
C GLU A 207 -20.87 -21.40 4.96
N GLU A 208 -21.77 -21.61 3.99
CA GLU A 208 -22.77 -22.69 4.05
C GLU A 208 -22.14 -24.09 4.11
N HIS A 209 -20.97 -24.28 3.50
CA HIS A 209 -20.26 -25.56 3.52
C HIS A 209 -19.52 -25.79 4.84
N GLU A 210 -18.83 -24.77 5.36
CA GLU A 210 -18.22 -24.79 6.69
C GLU A 210 -19.27 -25.05 7.78
N GLU A 211 -20.46 -24.44 7.68
CA GLU A 211 -21.56 -24.66 8.61
C GLU A 211 -22.07 -26.11 8.56
N LYS A 212 -22.22 -26.69 7.35
CA LYS A 212 -22.58 -28.10 7.17
C LYS A 212 -21.55 -29.05 7.76
N LEU A 213 -20.26 -28.83 7.48
CA LEU A 213 -19.17 -29.64 8.03
C LEU A 213 -19.13 -29.57 9.56
N SER A 214 -19.30 -28.36 10.14
CA SER A 214 -19.36 -28.20 11.60
C SER A 214 -20.57 -28.90 12.24
N SER A 215 -21.66 -29.08 11.48
CA SER A 215 -22.86 -29.79 11.92
C SER A 215 -22.78 -31.31 11.76
N GLU A 216 -21.91 -31.80 10.88
CA GLU A 216 -21.69 -33.23 10.57
C GLU A 216 -20.58 -33.88 11.42
N ASP A 217 -19.73 -33.08 12.07
CA ASP A 217 -18.61 -33.49 12.95
C ASP A 217 -19.03 -34.16 14.28
N ASN A 218 -20.31 -34.54 14.42
CA ASN A 218 -20.81 -35.41 15.49
C ASN A 218 -20.82 -36.91 15.13
N THR A 219 -20.32 -37.29 13.95
CA THR A 219 -20.22 -38.69 13.53
C THR A 219 -18.91 -38.98 12.78
N GLU A 220 -17.99 -39.62 13.49
CA GLU A 220 -16.73 -40.27 13.07
C GLU A 220 -16.12 -39.99 11.68
N ASN A 221 -14.96 -39.33 11.74
CA ASN A 221 -13.79 -39.36 10.83
C ASN A 221 -13.89 -38.55 9.52
N PRO A 222 -13.43 -37.29 9.51
CA PRO A 222 -13.42 -36.46 8.30
C PRO A 222 -12.23 -36.85 7.42
N ASP A 223 -12.51 -37.41 6.23
CA ASP A 223 -11.51 -37.58 5.18
C ASP A 223 -11.10 -36.19 4.67
N GLN A 224 -9.84 -35.80 4.90
CA GLN A 224 -9.22 -34.57 4.38
C GLN A 224 -9.26 -34.48 2.84
N ASP A 225 -9.46 -35.60 2.15
CA ASP A 225 -9.60 -35.68 0.69
C ASP A 225 -10.91 -35.04 0.17
N THR A 226 -11.94 -34.90 1.02
CA THR A 226 -13.24 -34.35 0.62
C THR A 226 -13.22 -32.82 0.50
N ASP A 227 -12.50 -32.14 1.39
CA ASP A 227 -12.31 -30.68 1.36
C ASP A 227 -11.51 -30.27 0.12
N LEU A 228 -10.39 -30.95 -0.15
CA LEU A 228 -9.54 -30.66 -1.30
C LEU A 228 -10.29 -30.86 -2.63
N ALA A 229 -11.12 -31.90 -2.73
CA ALA A 229 -11.93 -32.17 -3.92
C ALA A 229 -13.06 -31.14 -4.13
N PHE A 230 -13.63 -30.58 -3.05
CA PHE A 230 -14.60 -29.49 -3.12
C PHE A 230 -13.94 -28.18 -3.57
N TYR A 231 -12.84 -27.78 -2.91
CA TYR A 231 -12.08 -26.59 -3.32
C TYR A 231 -11.58 -26.74 -4.76
N THR A 232 -11.05 -27.91 -5.16
CA THR A 232 -10.64 -28.19 -6.54
C THR A 232 -11.79 -28.09 -7.54
N LYS A 233 -13.02 -28.49 -7.17
CA LYS A 233 -14.21 -28.33 -8.03
C LYS A 233 -14.67 -26.87 -8.14
N LEU A 234 -14.60 -26.10 -7.05
CA LEU A 234 -14.89 -24.67 -7.04
C LEU A 234 -13.91 -23.94 -7.96
N ILE A 235 -12.61 -24.24 -7.79
CA ILE A 235 -11.46 -23.79 -8.59
C ILE A 235 -11.66 -24.08 -10.09
N LEU A 236 -12.08 -25.30 -10.44
CA LEU A 236 -12.27 -25.69 -11.85
C LEU A 236 -13.54 -25.09 -12.49
N GLN A 237 -14.55 -24.71 -11.69
CA GLN A 237 -15.72 -23.98 -12.17
C GLN A 237 -15.44 -22.49 -12.39
N ASP A 238 -14.38 -21.94 -11.79
CA ASP A 238 -14.03 -20.52 -11.78
C ASP A 238 -13.28 -20.00 -13.04
N ASN A 239 -13.34 -20.75 -14.15
CA ASN A 239 -12.76 -20.36 -15.45
C ASN A 239 -13.31 -19.01 -16.02
N GLN A 240 -14.33 -18.41 -15.40
CA GLN A 240 -14.82 -17.07 -15.74
C GLN A 240 -14.13 -15.94 -14.96
N SER A 241 -13.65 -16.18 -13.74
CA SER A 241 -12.98 -15.17 -12.91
C SER A 241 -11.54 -14.92 -13.35
N GLY A 242 -10.86 -15.95 -13.90
CA GLY A 242 -9.56 -15.79 -14.56
C GLY A 242 -9.58 -14.68 -15.64
N ASN A 243 -10.66 -14.57 -16.42
CA ASN A 243 -10.82 -13.54 -17.46
C ASN A 243 -10.97 -12.11 -16.87
N ILE A 244 -11.55 -11.97 -15.68
CA ILE A 244 -11.71 -10.66 -15.04
C ILE A 244 -10.39 -10.26 -14.37
N LEU A 245 -9.75 -11.16 -13.62
CA LEU A 245 -8.45 -10.91 -12.98
C LEU A 245 -7.38 -10.56 -14.00
N ASP A 246 -7.36 -11.21 -15.16
CA ASP A 246 -6.47 -10.91 -16.29
C ASP A 246 -6.62 -9.46 -16.82
N LYS A 247 -7.80 -8.86 -16.65
CA LYS A 247 -8.07 -7.49 -17.12
C LYS A 247 -7.80 -6.43 -16.07
N ILE A 248 -7.99 -6.75 -14.79
CA ILE A 248 -7.91 -5.76 -13.70
C ILE A 248 -6.53 -5.75 -13.02
N ALA A 249 -5.88 -6.90 -12.85
CA ALA A 249 -4.59 -6.97 -12.15
C ALA A 249 -3.49 -6.13 -12.85
N PRO A 250 -3.35 -6.15 -14.19
CA PRO A 250 -2.41 -5.27 -14.87
C PRO A 250 -2.69 -3.77 -14.65
N LYS A 251 -3.96 -3.38 -14.52
CA LYS A 251 -4.35 -1.97 -14.31
C LYS A 251 -3.97 -1.50 -12.91
N TYR A 252 -4.20 -2.31 -11.89
CA TYR A 252 -3.77 -2.01 -10.52
C TYR A 252 -2.24 -1.97 -10.38
N ARG A 253 -1.51 -2.84 -11.10
CA ARG A 253 -0.05 -2.80 -11.12
C ARG A 253 0.49 -1.51 -11.73
N VAL A 254 -0.05 -1.11 -12.89
CA VAL A 254 0.29 0.19 -13.50
C VAL A 254 0.00 1.36 -12.56
N LEU A 255 -1.04 1.27 -11.73
CA LEU A 255 -1.30 2.29 -10.71
C LEU A 255 -0.28 2.28 -9.57
N ALA A 256 0.09 1.11 -9.05
CA ALA A 256 1.13 1.01 -8.02
C ALA A 256 2.45 1.63 -8.52
N ASP A 257 2.85 1.32 -9.75
CA ASP A 257 4.05 1.90 -10.38
C ASP A 257 3.94 3.43 -10.52
N LYS A 258 2.80 3.93 -11.02
CA LYS A 258 2.53 5.38 -11.13
C LYS A 258 2.58 6.08 -9.77
N LEU A 259 2.14 5.45 -8.69
CA LEU A 259 2.16 6.06 -7.36
C LEU A 259 3.59 6.24 -6.86
N SER A 260 4.47 5.28 -7.13
CA SER A 260 5.90 5.41 -6.83
C SER A 260 6.53 6.56 -7.64
N ASP A 261 6.21 6.69 -8.93
CA ASP A 261 6.65 7.82 -9.74
C ASP A 261 6.15 9.18 -9.20
N ILE A 262 4.90 9.21 -8.73
CA ILE A 262 4.27 10.40 -8.15
C ILE A 262 4.94 10.77 -6.83
N GLU A 263 5.21 9.82 -5.94
CA GLU A 263 5.96 10.05 -4.70
C GLU A 263 7.30 10.73 -4.98
N VAL A 264 8.08 10.17 -5.92
CA VAL A 264 9.39 10.71 -6.31
C VAL A 264 9.26 12.11 -6.92
N ALA A 265 8.25 12.33 -7.77
CA ALA A 265 8.02 13.63 -8.39
C ALA A 265 7.59 14.69 -7.38
N LEU A 266 6.70 14.33 -6.45
CA LEU A 266 6.19 15.21 -5.40
C LEU A 266 7.27 15.58 -4.39
N ALA A 267 8.14 14.62 -4.02
CA ALA A 267 9.29 14.89 -3.18
C ALA A 267 10.22 15.93 -3.81
N LYS A 268 10.41 15.90 -5.15
CA LYS A 268 11.31 16.83 -5.86
C LYS A 268 10.79 18.27 -5.99
N ILE A 269 9.48 18.49 -5.92
CA ILE A 269 8.90 19.83 -6.05
C ILE A 269 8.77 20.55 -4.70
N LEU A 270 8.88 19.81 -3.59
CA LEU A 270 8.88 20.41 -2.26
C LEU A 270 10.25 21.05 -2.01
N PRO A 271 10.29 22.28 -1.45
CA PRO A 271 11.54 22.97 -1.21
C PRO A 271 12.42 22.18 -0.22
N ASN A 272 13.67 21.94 -0.62
CA ASN A 272 14.71 21.42 0.25
C ASN A 272 15.56 22.61 0.76
N GLU A 273 15.89 22.67 2.05
CA GLU A 273 16.61 23.81 2.65
C GLU A 273 17.98 24.07 1.97
N ASP A 274 18.56 23.06 1.32
CA ASP A 274 19.84 23.14 0.60
C ASP A 274 19.80 24.00 -0.69
N ASP A 275 18.63 24.27 -1.27
CA ASP A 275 18.50 25.02 -2.54
C ASP A 275 18.47 26.55 -2.35
N GLN A 276 18.57 27.06 -1.10
CA GLN A 276 18.46 28.49 -0.81
C GLN A 276 19.80 29.23 -0.61
N GLU A 277 20.95 28.56 -0.60
CA GLU A 277 22.24 29.24 -0.34
C GLU A 277 22.88 29.95 -1.56
N ASP A 278 22.42 29.71 -2.81
CA ASP A 278 23.15 30.16 -4.02
C ASP A 278 22.66 31.46 -4.68
N THR A 279 21.76 32.25 -4.06
CA THR A 279 21.25 33.49 -4.69
C THR A 279 21.70 34.81 -4.05
N ASN A 280 22.63 34.79 -3.09
CA ASN A 280 23.10 35.99 -2.40
C ASN A 280 24.43 36.58 -2.91
N ASP A 281 24.74 36.42 -4.20
CA ASP A 281 25.89 37.07 -4.84
C ASP A 281 25.46 37.90 -6.07
N ASN A 282 24.74 39.00 -5.82
CA ASN A 282 24.76 40.21 -6.68
C ASN A 282 24.01 41.38 -6.02
N SER A 283 24.64 42.00 -5.02
CA SER A 283 24.33 43.39 -4.65
C SER A 283 25.61 44.17 -4.37
N SER A 284 26.24 44.61 -5.46
CA SER A 284 27.29 45.62 -5.50
C SER A 284 27.25 46.18 -6.93
N VAL A 285 27.30 47.46 -7.29
CA VAL A 285 27.58 48.73 -6.64
C VAL A 285 26.84 49.77 -7.50
N ILE A 286 26.06 50.70 -6.92
CA ILE A 286 25.67 51.92 -7.63
C ILE A 286 26.65 53.01 -7.18
N GLU A 287 27.65 53.30 -8.00
CA GLU A 287 28.50 54.48 -7.82
C GLU A 287 27.69 55.74 -8.11
N ALA A 288 27.73 56.68 -7.17
CA ALA A 288 27.18 58.02 -7.36
C ALA A 288 28.11 58.84 -8.27
N PRO A 289 27.58 59.68 -9.18
CA PRO A 289 28.41 60.52 -10.03
C PRO A 289 28.99 61.69 -9.23
N GLU A 290 30.31 61.83 -9.26
CA GLU A 290 31.02 63.01 -8.74
C GLU A 290 30.64 64.26 -9.55
N SER A 291 30.44 65.36 -8.81
CA SER A 291 30.20 66.72 -9.31
C SER A 291 31.24 67.67 -8.74
#